data_AF-A0A7S1IVQ7-F1
#
_entry.id   AF-A0A7S1IVQ7-F1
#
_cell.length_a   1.000
_cell.length_b   1.000
_cell.length_c   1.000
_cell.angle_alpha   90.00
_cell.angle_beta   90.00
_cell.angle_gamma   90.00
#
_symmetry.space_group_name_H-M   'P 1'
#
loop_
_entity.id
_entity.type
_entity.pdbx_description
1 polymer ?
#
loop_
_entity_poly.entity_id
_entity_poly.type
_entity_poly.pdbx_seq_one_letter_code
_entity_poly.pdbx_strand_id
1 'polypeptide(L)'
;KHLLDHDLYDRYLLFLPSFQFEAKGSYAWLRVYKDKVFIAPEFTPEISQAFLKRPDHKLKPGDVPRTLIWLDDAGANQQLYNDKDFMALLAIARHKRLTMIMCYHSLSSGRTLNPFVRQNVTHCFLHRITNRQLLEQIWDELVSMNPLWGAFKSFTIEYNKHTSSIYEGGRIVKNYNALCIDTALGLLDWSLGDKWLPQETEFMTTFTRHMERLLKRNLLPPPGHSQIKEATTKEASATQSTQKVWKKGVPEADPRPTPKDLLAGSASESTKE
;
A
#
# COMPACT_ATOMS: atom_id res chain seq x y z
N LYS A 1 4.86 6.35 -6.97
CA LYS A 1 5.79 7.20 -7.76
C LYS A 1 6.32 8.39 -6.95
N HIS A 2 5.48 9.29 -6.44
CA HIS A 2 5.91 10.45 -5.64
C HIS A 2 6.97 10.11 -4.56
N LEU A 3 6.76 9.01 -3.83
CA LEU A 3 7.69 8.57 -2.77
C LEU A 3 9.10 8.29 -3.27
N LEU A 4 9.21 7.74 -4.48
CA LEU A 4 10.47 7.38 -5.12
C LEU A 4 11.14 8.62 -5.72
N ASP A 5 10.36 9.49 -6.35
CA ASP A 5 10.87 10.73 -6.96
C ASP A 5 11.49 11.70 -5.94
N HIS A 6 11.13 11.56 -4.65
CA HIS A 6 11.58 12.43 -3.56
C HIS A 6 12.48 11.71 -2.54
N ASP A 7 12.92 10.48 -2.83
CA ASP A 7 13.87 9.72 -1.99
C ASP A 7 13.51 9.69 -0.49
N LEU A 8 12.21 9.49 -0.22
CA LEU A 8 11.70 9.53 1.15
C LEU A 8 12.10 8.30 1.97
N TYR A 9 12.39 7.21 1.28
CA TYR A 9 12.88 5.98 1.87
C TYR A 9 14.14 5.54 1.15
N ASP A 10 15.02 4.87 1.89
CA ASP A 10 16.27 4.35 1.36
C ASP A 10 16.02 3.02 0.63
N ARG A 11 14.97 2.28 1.04
CA ARG A 11 14.54 1.00 0.46
C ARG A 11 13.02 0.88 0.38
N TYR A 12 12.54 0.19 -0.65
CA TYR A 12 11.13 -0.09 -0.89
C TYR A 12 10.93 -1.59 -1.13
N LEU A 13 10.17 -2.27 -0.28
CA LEU A 13 9.75 -3.66 -0.48
C LEU A 13 8.28 -3.67 -0.84
N LEU A 14 7.98 -4.03 -2.09
CA LEU A 14 6.64 -4.02 -2.66
C LEU A 14 6.18 -5.47 -2.85
N PHE A 15 5.14 -5.87 -2.13
CA PHE A 15 4.48 -7.15 -2.26
C PHE A 15 3.26 -6.97 -3.14
N LEU A 16 3.36 -7.38 -4.40
CA LEU A 16 2.40 -7.10 -5.45
C LEU A 16 1.95 -8.42 -6.09
N PRO A 17 0.91 -9.08 -5.56
CA PRO A 17 0.42 -10.36 -6.09
C PRO A 17 0.02 -10.28 -7.57
N SER A 18 -0.60 -9.15 -7.94
CA SER A 18 -1.06 -8.87 -9.30
C SER A 18 0.06 -8.50 -10.28
N PHE A 19 1.30 -8.30 -9.81
CA PHE A 19 2.41 -7.84 -10.63
C PHE A 19 2.68 -8.74 -11.85
N GLN A 20 2.44 -10.05 -11.71
CA GLN A 20 2.62 -11.02 -12.81
C GLN A 20 1.45 -11.06 -13.80
N PHE A 21 0.27 -10.59 -13.39
CA PHE A 21 -0.97 -10.67 -14.16
C PHE A 21 -1.30 -9.37 -14.90
N GLU A 22 -0.70 -8.25 -14.49
CA GLU A 22 -0.94 -6.97 -15.12
C GLU A 22 -0.39 -6.89 -16.55
N ALA A 23 -0.97 -5.95 -17.31
CA ALA A 23 -0.53 -5.66 -18.67
C ALA A 23 0.99 -5.43 -18.71
N LYS A 24 1.64 -6.00 -19.74
CA LYS A 24 3.08 -5.92 -19.91
C LYS A 24 3.54 -4.46 -19.89
N GLY A 25 4.19 -4.06 -18.80
CA GLY A 25 4.75 -2.72 -18.63
C GLY A 25 4.02 -1.80 -17.65
N SER A 26 2.94 -2.21 -16.97
CA SER A 26 2.27 -1.39 -15.94
C SER A 26 3.23 -0.84 -14.88
N TYR A 27 4.27 -1.63 -14.56
CA TYR A 27 5.32 -1.28 -13.60
C TYR A 27 6.68 -0.97 -14.25
N ALA A 28 6.73 -0.75 -15.57
CA ALA A 28 7.99 -0.48 -16.27
C ALA A 28 8.72 0.74 -15.70
N TRP A 29 7.98 1.72 -15.18
CA TRP A 29 8.52 2.90 -14.53
C TRP A 29 9.32 2.61 -13.25
N LEU A 30 9.12 1.46 -12.59
CA LEU A 30 9.92 1.05 -11.43
C LEU A 30 11.35 0.64 -11.79
N ARG A 31 11.62 0.30 -13.06
CA ARG A 31 12.95 -0.15 -13.51
C ARG A 31 14.05 0.87 -13.29
N VAL A 32 13.71 2.16 -13.29
CA VAL A 32 14.64 3.28 -13.04
C VAL A 32 15.14 3.26 -11.58
N TYR A 33 14.41 2.61 -10.66
CA TYR A 33 14.71 2.55 -9.23
C TYR A 33 15.14 1.15 -8.77
N LYS A 34 15.70 0.33 -9.68
CA LYS A 34 16.06 -1.08 -9.41
C LYS A 34 16.96 -1.29 -8.19
N ASP A 35 17.78 -0.30 -7.84
CA ASP A 35 18.73 -0.39 -6.72
C ASP A 35 18.07 -0.11 -5.36
N LYS A 36 16.83 0.42 -5.36
CA LYS A 36 16.07 0.76 -4.15
C LYS A 36 14.77 -0.02 -4.01
N VAL A 37 14.21 -0.52 -5.11
CA VAL A 37 12.89 -1.17 -5.15
C VAL A 37 13.04 -2.67 -5.32
N PHE A 38 12.51 -3.40 -4.35
CA PHE A 38 12.41 -4.85 -4.34
C PHE A 38 10.95 -5.23 -4.50
N ILE A 39 10.64 -6.06 -5.50
CA ILE A 39 9.29 -6.51 -5.78
C ILE A 39 9.21 -8.02 -5.54
N ALA A 40 8.27 -8.43 -4.71
CA ALA A 40 7.93 -9.83 -4.48
C ALA A 40 6.44 -10.08 -4.78
N PRO A 41 6.07 -11.27 -5.26
CA PRO A 41 4.66 -11.59 -5.51
C PRO A 41 3.87 -11.79 -4.21
N GLU A 42 4.54 -12.21 -3.14
CA GLU A 42 3.89 -12.47 -1.86
C GLU A 42 4.85 -12.17 -0.70
N PHE A 43 4.25 -11.86 0.45
CA PHE A 43 4.96 -11.73 1.71
C PHE A 43 5.26 -13.12 2.28
N THR A 44 6.46 -13.28 2.86
CA THR A 44 6.89 -14.51 3.54
C THR A 44 7.45 -14.20 4.93
N PRO A 45 7.34 -15.11 5.92
CA PRO A 45 7.81 -14.88 7.30
C PRO A 45 9.31 -14.59 7.43
N GLU A 46 10.14 -15.03 6.47
CA GLU A 46 11.58 -14.75 6.45
C GLU A 46 11.87 -13.24 6.42
N ILE A 47 10.94 -12.46 5.87
CA ILE A 47 11.06 -11.01 5.77
C ILE A 47 10.93 -10.38 7.16
N SER A 48 9.94 -10.80 7.94
CA SER A 48 9.79 -10.40 9.35
C SER A 48 11.06 -10.72 10.14
N GLN A 49 11.54 -11.95 10.00
CA GLN A 49 12.72 -12.42 10.69
C GLN A 49 13.98 -11.65 10.31
N ALA A 50 14.14 -11.31 9.03
CA ALA A 50 15.25 -10.50 8.55
C ALA A 50 15.29 -9.13 9.25
N PHE A 51 14.15 -8.44 9.36
CA PHE A 51 14.09 -7.15 10.04
C PHE A 51 14.26 -7.26 11.55
N LEU A 52 13.68 -8.29 12.19
CA LEU A 52 13.87 -8.53 13.62
C LEU A 52 15.34 -8.78 13.96
N LYS A 53 16.03 -9.62 13.18
CA LYS A 53 17.45 -9.97 13.35
C LYS A 53 18.43 -8.88 12.91
N ARG A 54 17.95 -7.84 12.20
CA ARG A 54 18.81 -6.73 11.74
C ARG A 54 19.48 -6.04 12.93
N PRO A 55 20.83 -5.94 12.97
CA PRO A 55 21.58 -5.47 14.13
C PRO A 55 21.59 -3.94 14.25
N ASP A 56 20.41 -3.31 14.27
CA ASP A 56 20.24 -1.85 14.22
C ASP A 56 20.92 -1.14 15.39
N HIS A 57 21.00 -1.79 16.55
CA HIS A 57 21.69 -1.28 17.74
C HIS A 57 23.20 -1.10 17.54
N LYS A 58 23.80 -1.73 16.52
CA LYS A 58 25.22 -1.59 16.18
C LYS A 58 25.47 -0.46 15.18
N LEU A 59 24.43 0.07 14.56
CA LEU A 59 24.51 1.13 13.56
C LEU A 59 24.28 2.48 14.24
N LYS A 60 24.87 3.56 13.70
CA LYS A 60 24.52 4.90 14.16
C LYS A 60 23.07 5.19 13.74
N PRO A 61 22.30 6.02 14.48
CA PRO A 61 20.90 6.30 14.16
C PRO A 61 20.64 6.76 12.72
N GLY A 62 21.60 7.47 12.09
CA GLY A 62 21.52 7.90 10.70
C GLY A 62 21.74 6.78 9.66
N ASP A 63 22.48 5.73 10.04
CA ASP A 63 22.93 4.67 9.13
C ASP A 63 21.89 3.54 8.98
N VAL A 64 20.91 3.47 9.89
CA VAL A 64 19.82 2.50 9.78
C VAL A 64 18.91 2.91 8.60
N PRO A 65 18.73 2.07 7.57
CA PRO A 65 17.98 2.46 6.38
C PRO A 65 16.48 2.56 6.67
N ARG A 66 15.87 3.70 6.29
CA ARG A 66 14.43 3.91 6.25
C ARG A 66 13.83 3.02 5.16
N THR A 67 12.91 2.17 5.55
CA THR A 67 12.36 1.16 4.64
C THR A 67 10.85 1.27 4.58
N LEU A 68 10.30 1.37 3.37
CA LEU A 68 8.87 1.24 3.12
C LEU A 68 8.56 -0.22 2.77
N ILE A 69 7.61 -0.82 3.49
CA ILE A 69 6.99 -2.09 3.15
C ILE A 69 5.58 -1.79 2.65
N TRP A 70 5.29 -2.19 1.41
CA TRP A 70 3.98 -2.05 0.79
C TRP A 70 3.39 -3.43 0.55
N LEU A 71 2.31 -3.76 1.26
CA LEU A 71 1.60 -5.03 1.18
C LEU A 71 0.31 -4.81 0.40
N ASP A 72 0.34 -5.11 -0.89
CA ASP A 72 -0.87 -5.09 -1.72
C ASP A 72 -1.72 -6.34 -1.45
N ASP A 73 -3.04 -6.17 -1.48
CA ASP A 73 -4.02 -7.19 -1.12
C ASP A 73 -3.68 -7.99 0.16
N ALA A 74 -3.34 -7.28 1.24
CA ALA A 74 -2.90 -7.88 2.50
C ALA A 74 -3.95 -8.85 3.09
N GLY A 75 -5.24 -8.60 2.84
CA GLY A 75 -6.34 -9.45 3.28
C GLY A 75 -6.33 -10.87 2.70
N ALA A 76 -5.75 -11.05 1.51
CA ALA A 76 -5.62 -12.35 0.86
C ALA A 76 -4.43 -13.16 1.39
N ASN A 77 -3.42 -12.52 2.00
CA ASN A 77 -2.21 -13.19 2.47
C ASN A 77 -2.42 -13.83 3.86
N GLN A 78 -2.71 -15.14 3.89
CA GLN A 78 -2.90 -15.88 5.14
C GLN A 78 -1.64 -16.00 6.00
N GLN A 79 -0.45 -16.01 5.37
CA GLN A 79 0.81 -16.15 6.10
C GLN A 79 1.07 -14.92 6.96
N LEU A 80 0.74 -13.72 6.45
CA LEU A 80 0.87 -12.45 7.16
C LEU A 80 0.19 -12.47 8.53
N TYR A 81 -1.03 -13.00 8.63
CA TYR A 81 -1.80 -13.02 9.88
C TYR A 81 -1.33 -14.06 10.90
N ASN A 82 -0.75 -15.15 10.41
CA ASN A 82 -0.27 -16.24 11.25
C ASN A 82 1.20 -16.04 11.69
N ASP A 83 1.90 -15.08 11.08
CA ASP A 83 3.27 -14.76 11.40
C ASP A 83 3.38 -13.97 12.72
N LYS A 84 3.80 -14.66 13.78
CA LYS A 84 4.07 -14.04 15.09
C LYS A 84 5.21 -13.03 15.02
N ASP A 85 6.20 -13.26 14.15
CA ASP A 85 7.33 -12.35 13.96
C ASP A 85 6.87 -11.06 13.28
N PHE A 86 5.90 -11.15 12.36
CA PHE A 86 5.27 -9.96 11.76
C PHE A 86 4.56 -9.11 12.81
N MET A 87 3.81 -9.73 13.73
CA MET A 87 3.15 -9.00 14.82
C MET A 87 4.18 -8.35 15.75
N ALA A 88 5.25 -9.07 16.13
CA ALA A 88 6.35 -8.48 16.90
C ALA A 88 7.00 -7.31 16.14
N LEU A 89 7.17 -7.44 14.83
CA LEU A 89 7.76 -6.41 13.99
C LEU A 89 6.89 -5.14 13.92
N LEU A 90 5.56 -5.26 13.84
CA LEU A 90 4.63 -4.12 13.88
C LEU A 90 4.82 -3.30 15.17
N ALA A 91 4.97 -3.96 16.30
CA ALA A 91 5.17 -3.32 17.61
C ALA A 91 6.42 -2.43 17.67
N ILE A 92 7.47 -2.84 16.94
CA ILE A 92 8.79 -2.18 16.96
C ILE A 92 9.15 -1.51 15.63
N ALA A 93 8.19 -1.37 14.71
CA ALA A 93 8.44 -0.90 13.35
C ALA A 93 9.17 0.46 13.32
N ARG A 94 8.78 1.39 14.21
CA ARG A 94 9.44 2.70 14.35
C ARG A 94 10.91 2.57 14.78
N HIS A 95 11.22 1.70 15.73
CA HIS A 95 12.60 1.43 16.17
C HIS A 95 13.45 0.80 15.05
N LYS A 96 12.80 0.06 14.15
CA LYS A 96 13.41 -0.51 12.95
C LYS A 96 13.35 0.44 11.74
N ARG A 97 12.95 1.71 11.91
CA ARG A 97 12.76 2.69 10.81
C ARG A 97 11.95 2.14 9.63
N LEU A 98 10.90 1.38 9.94
CA LEU A 98 9.99 0.80 8.97
C LEU A 98 8.70 1.61 8.92
N THR A 99 8.25 1.90 7.70
CA THR A 99 6.87 2.29 7.42
C THR A 99 6.19 1.13 6.71
N MET A 100 5.03 0.72 7.19
CA MET A 100 4.25 -0.34 6.55
C MET A 100 2.94 0.23 6.04
N ILE A 101 2.64 -0.04 4.77
CA ILE A 101 1.36 0.25 4.14
C ILE A 101 0.72 -1.08 3.81
N MET A 102 -0.47 -1.32 4.37
CA MET A 102 -1.25 -2.52 4.09
C MET A 102 -2.50 -2.10 3.33
N CYS A 103 -2.62 -2.57 2.09
CA CYS A 103 -3.77 -2.31 1.24
C CYS A 103 -4.79 -3.43 1.40
N TYR A 104 -6.04 -3.04 1.64
CA TYR A 104 -7.17 -3.95 1.77
C TYR A 104 -8.21 -3.58 0.72
N HIS A 105 -8.59 -4.51 -0.14
CA HIS A 105 -9.68 -4.30 -1.09
C HIS A 105 -11.05 -4.33 -0.42
N SER A 106 -11.20 -5.17 0.61
CA SER A 106 -12.38 -5.19 1.46
C SER A 106 -12.05 -5.82 2.81
N LEU A 107 -12.62 -5.27 3.88
CA LEU A 107 -12.67 -5.93 5.19
C LEU A 107 -13.85 -6.92 5.30
N SER A 108 -14.68 -7.04 4.25
CA SER A 108 -15.94 -7.80 4.26
C SER A 108 -15.81 -9.33 4.34
N SER A 109 -14.60 -9.89 4.33
CA SER A 109 -14.39 -11.35 4.27
C SER A 109 -14.56 -12.06 5.62
N GLY A 110 -15.25 -11.45 6.59
CA GLY A 110 -15.41 -11.97 7.95
C GLY A 110 -14.09 -12.01 8.75
N ARG A 111 -13.01 -11.45 8.21
CA ARG A 111 -11.73 -11.32 8.88
C ARG A 111 -11.62 -9.90 9.38
N THR A 112 -12.10 -9.71 10.60
CA THR A 112 -11.77 -8.50 11.35
C THR A 112 -10.25 -8.35 11.40
N LEU A 113 -9.70 -7.15 11.23
CA LEU A 113 -8.26 -6.94 11.36
C LEU A 113 -7.78 -7.55 12.67
N ASN A 114 -6.60 -8.15 12.73
CA ASN A 114 -6.08 -8.64 14.01
C ASN A 114 -6.06 -7.44 15.00
N PRO A 115 -6.63 -7.56 16.22
CA PRO A 115 -6.65 -6.45 17.18
C PRO A 115 -5.29 -5.81 17.41
N PHE A 116 -4.23 -6.62 17.37
CA PHE A 116 -2.85 -6.16 17.46
C PHE A 116 -2.47 -5.23 16.31
N VAL A 117 -2.89 -5.57 15.08
CA VAL A 117 -2.69 -4.71 13.91
C VAL A 117 -3.42 -3.40 14.12
N ARG A 118 -4.69 -3.43 14.55
CA ARG A 118 -5.53 -2.22 14.76
C ARG A 118 -4.88 -1.23 15.72
N GLN A 119 -4.36 -1.71 16.84
CA GLN A 119 -3.69 -0.87 17.86
C GLN A 119 -2.41 -0.21 17.35
N ASN A 120 -1.79 -0.75 16.30
CA ASN A 120 -0.57 -0.22 15.71
C ASN A 120 -0.83 0.62 14.44
N VAL A 121 -2.09 0.75 13.99
CA VAL A 121 -2.45 1.64 12.87
C VAL A 121 -2.37 3.09 13.34
N THR A 122 -1.57 3.88 12.63
CA THR A 122 -1.47 5.33 12.84
C THR A 122 -2.35 6.11 11.89
N HIS A 123 -2.43 5.66 10.63
CA HIS A 123 -3.18 6.32 9.58
C HIS A 123 -4.06 5.31 8.85
N CYS A 124 -5.32 5.67 8.62
CA CYS A 124 -6.27 4.90 7.85
C CYS A 124 -6.69 5.71 6.61
N PHE A 125 -6.54 5.12 5.43
CA PHE A 125 -7.00 5.69 4.17
C PHE A 125 -8.23 4.95 3.70
N LEU A 126 -9.36 5.65 3.67
CA LEU A 126 -10.63 5.09 3.26
C LEU A 126 -11.02 5.66 1.91
N HIS A 127 -11.05 4.79 0.90
CA HIS A 127 -11.66 5.14 -0.37
C HIS A 127 -13.19 5.18 -0.24
N ARG A 128 -13.88 5.65 -1.29
CA ARG A 128 -15.34 5.62 -1.35
C ARG A 128 -15.86 4.18 -1.23
N ILE A 129 -16.70 3.96 -0.23
CA ILE A 129 -17.35 2.72 0.13
C ILE A 129 -18.84 3.01 0.10
N THR A 130 -19.54 2.35 -0.81
CA THR A 130 -20.99 2.50 -0.98
C THR A 130 -21.78 1.56 -0.08
N ASN A 131 -21.16 0.48 0.38
CA ASN A 131 -21.78 -0.49 1.28
C ASN A 131 -21.73 0.02 2.73
N ARG A 132 -22.90 0.38 3.28
CA ARG A 132 -23.02 0.89 4.66
C ARG A 132 -22.55 -0.11 5.72
N GLN A 133 -22.82 -1.41 5.57
CA GLN A 133 -22.40 -2.42 6.55
C GLN A 133 -20.88 -2.52 6.61
N LEU A 134 -20.21 -2.46 5.45
CA LEU A 134 -18.74 -2.44 5.40
C LEU A 134 -18.18 -1.18 6.05
N LEU A 135 -18.81 -0.02 5.82
CA LEU A 135 -18.40 1.23 6.44
C LEU A 135 -18.58 1.21 7.96
N GLU A 136 -19.66 0.58 8.45
CA GLU A 136 -19.93 0.40 9.88
C GLU A 136 -18.91 -0.53 10.54
N GLN A 137 -18.55 -1.64 9.89
CA GLN A 137 -17.47 -2.52 10.35
C GLN A 137 -16.12 -1.79 10.44
N ILE A 138 -15.77 -1.00 9.42
CA ILE A 138 -14.56 -0.17 9.44
C ILE A 138 -14.61 0.84 10.59
N TRP A 139 -15.78 1.44 10.81
CA TRP A 139 -15.96 2.37 11.92
C TRP A 139 -15.72 1.67 13.25
N ASP A 140 -16.36 0.53 13.51
CA ASP A 140 -16.18 -0.26 14.72
C ASP A 140 -14.72 -0.64 14.95
N GLU A 141 -14.01 -1.06 13.89
CA GLU A 141 -12.66 -1.61 14.00
C GLU A 141 -11.55 -0.56 14.11
N LEU A 142 -11.68 0.57 13.41
CA LEU A 142 -10.56 1.50 13.22
C LEU A 142 -10.87 2.96 13.60
N VAL A 143 -12.13 3.38 13.52
CA VAL A 143 -12.49 4.81 13.61
C VAL A 143 -13.19 5.15 14.92
N SER A 144 -13.93 4.21 15.50
CA SER A 144 -14.75 4.38 16.71
C SER A 144 -13.94 4.80 17.93
N MET A 145 -12.65 4.44 17.98
CA MET A 145 -11.73 4.83 19.04
C MET A 145 -11.32 6.31 18.96
N ASN A 146 -11.62 6.99 17.86
CA ASN A 146 -11.29 8.39 17.70
C ASN A 146 -12.29 9.30 18.43
N PRO A 147 -11.84 10.19 19.33
CA PRO A 147 -12.72 11.02 20.14
C PRO A 147 -13.52 12.06 19.33
N LEU A 148 -13.13 12.36 18.09
CA LEU A 148 -13.85 13.32 17.24
C LEU A 148 -15.26 12.85 16.87
N TRP A 149 -15.50 11.53 16.79
CA TRP A 149 -16.78 10.98 16.37
C TRP A 149 -17.37 10.08 17.45
N GLY A 150 -18.23 10.65 18.30
CA GLY A 150 -18.96 9.87 19.32
C GLY A 150 -20.00 8.90 18.76
N ALA A 151 -20.35 8.97 17.47
CA ALA A 151 -21.33 8.09 16.86
C ALA A 151 -21.07 7.87 15.37
N PHE A 152 -21.42 6.67 14.86
CA PHE A 152 -21.32 6.30 13.45
C PHE A 152 -22.03 7.28 12.50
N LYS A 153 -23.18 7.83 12.91
CA LYS A 153 -23.94 8.82 12.13
C LYS A 153 -23.12 10.08 11.85
N SER A 154 -22.40 10.58 12.85
CA SER A 154 -21.56 11.78 12.72
C SER A 154 -20.36 11.52 11.80
N PHE A 155 -19.73 10.36 11.95
CA PHE A 155 -18.67 9.92 11.05
C PHE A 155 -19.15 9.83 9.59
N THR A 156 -20.33 9.25 9.35
CA THR A 156 -20.86 9.08 7.99
C THR A 156 -21.09 10.41 7.26
N ILE A 157 -21.47 11.46 7.99
CA ILE A 157 -21.65 12.80 7.42
C ILE A 157 -20.31 13.36 6.91
N GLU A 158 -19.28 13.35 7.75
CA GLU A 158 -17.94 13.81 7.35
C GLU A 158 -17.35 12.92 6.26
N TYR A 159 -17.46 11.60 6.41
CA TYR A 159 -17.03 10.64 5.40
C TYR A 159 -17.62 10.95 4.02
N ASN A 160 -18.94 11.17 3.93
CA ASN A 160 -19.59 11.46 2.66
C ASN A 160 -19.16 12.82 2.08
N LYS A 161 -18.95 13.82 2.92
CA LYS A 161 -18.43 15.15 2.51
C LYS A 161 -17.05 15.05 1.87
N HIS A 162 -16.21 14.11 2.32
CA HIS A 162 -14.85 13.90 1.81
C HIS A 162 -14.72 12.81 0.75
N THR A 163 -15.74 11.97 0.50
CA THR A 163 -15.66 10.86 -0.47
C THR A 163 -16.71 10.93 -1.58
N SER A 164 -17.59 11.92 -1.55
CA SER A 164 -18.55 12.17 -2.62
C SER A 164 -18.01 13.16 -3.64
N SER A 165 -18.26 12.86 -4.91
CA SER A 165 -18.06 13.83 -5.99
C SER A 165 -19.14 14.90 -5.93
N ILE A 166 -18.77 16.17 -6.14
CA ILE A 166 -19.70 17.30 -6.26
C ILE A 166 -19.95 17.58 -7.74
N TYR A 167 -21.23 17.69 -8.10
CA TYR A 167 -21.69 17.98 -9.45
C TYR A 167 -22.33 19.36 -9.49
N GLU A 168 -21.89 20.21 -10.42
CA GLU A 168 -22.51 21.51 -10.69
C GLU A 168 -22.69 21.65 -12.20
N GLY A 169 -23.90 21.96 -12.66
CA GLY A 169 -24.20 22.13 -14.08
C GLY A 169 -23.89 20.90 -14.95
N GLY A 170 -24.05 19.69 -14.41
CA GLY A 170 -23.77 18.43 -15.12
C GLY A 170 -22.28 18.07 -15.26
N ARG A 171 -21.38 18.80 -14.57
CA ARG A 171 -19.93 18.50 -14.55
C ARG A 171 -19.46 18.16 -13.14
N ILE A 172 -18.49 17.26 -13.03
CA ILE A 172 -17.82 16.97 -11.76
C ILE A 172 -16.87 18.14 -11.46
N VAL A 173 -17.21 18.95 -10.47
CA VAL A 173 -16.39 20.10 -10.03
C VAL A 173 -15.37 19.67 -8.97
N LYS A 174 -15.70 18.62 -8.22
CA LYS A 174 -14.91 18.15 -7.10
C LYS A 174 -14.98 16.62 -7.05
N ASN A 175 -13.85 15.91 -7.16
CA ASN A 175 -13.82 14.44 -7.09
C ASN A 175 -12.90 13.99 -5.96
N TYR A 176 -13.46 13.82 -4.77
CA TYR A 176 -12.72 13.30 -3.63
C TYR A 176 -13.19 11.86 -3.46
N ASN A 177 -12.27 10.91 -3.58
CA ASN A 177 -12.58 9.49 -3.48
C ASN A 177 -11.82 8.84 -2.31
N ALA A 178 -11.28 9.65 -1.40
CA ALA A 178 -10.47 9.17 -0.31
C ALA A 178 -10.56 10.10 0.92
N LEU A 179 -10.54 9.49 2.09
CA LEU A 179 -10.44 10.12 3.39
C LEU A 179 -9.20 9.59 4.11
N CYS A 180 -8.40 10.47 4.70
CA CYS A 180 -7.31 10.07 5.59
C CYS A 180 -7.69 10.38 7.04
N ILE A 181 -7.52 9.39 7.92
CA ILE A 181 -7.82 9.49 9.34
C ILE A 181 -6.53 9.15 10.08
N ASP A 182 -6.03 10.07 10.88
CA ASP A 182 -5.01 9.80 11.88
C ASP A 182 -5.70 9.28 13.14
N THR A 183 -5.26 8.16 13.69
CA THR A 183 -5.90 7.54 14.85
C THR A 183 -5.74 8.36 16.13
N ALA A 184 -4.69 9.17 16.23
CA ALA A 184 -4.43 10.06 17.37
C ALA A 184 -4.98 11.48 17.15
N LEU A 185 -4.86 12.04 15.94
CA LEU A 185 -5.23 13.42 15.63
C LEU A 185 -6.63 13.55 15.00
N GLY A 186 -7.21 12.44 14.55
CA GLY A 186 -8.49 12.39 13.89
C GLY A 186 -8.44 12.75 12.41
N LEU A 187 -9.42 13.51 11.94
CA LEU A 187 -9.59 13.72 10.51
C LEU A 187 -8.45 14.56 9.93
N LEU A 188 -7.68 13.97 9.02
CA LEU A 188 -6.74 14.71 8.18
C LEU A 188 -7.47 15.18 6.94
N ASP A 189 -8.17 16.30 7.08
CA ASP A 189 -8.82 16.94 5.93
C ASP A 189 -7.76 17.45 4.95
N TRP A 190 -7.91 17.08 3.68
CA TRP A 190 -7.15 17.60 2.54
C TRP A 190 -7.14 19.14 2.46
N SER A 191 -8.13 19.81 3.08
CA SER A 191 -8.23 21.27 3.17
C SER A 191 -7.47 21.90 4.35
N LEU A 192 -7.05 21.12 5.36
CA LEU A 192 -6.34 21.60 6.57
C LEU A 192 -4.87 21.93 6.32
N GLY A 193 -4.50 22.18 5.07
CA GLY A 193 -3.16 22.16 4.53
C GLY A 193 -2.07 22.84 5.35
N ASP A 194 -2.32 23.89 6.13
CA ASP A 194 -1.21 24.73 6.65
C ASP A 194 -1.20 24.97 8.16
N LYS A 195 -2.14 24.44 8.95
CA LYS A 195 -2.35 24.96 10.32
C LYS A 195 -2.22 23.98 11.49
N TRP A 196 -2.19 22.67 11.27
CA TRP A 196 -2.40 21.73 12.39
C TRP A 196 -1.59 20.44 12.38
N LEU A 197 -0.62 20.30 11.49
CA LEU A 197 0.06 19.02 11.27
C LEU A 197 1.45 19.01 11.92
N PRO A 198 1.77 18.03 12.81
CA PRO A 198 3.13 17.81 13.32
C PRO A 198 4.13 17.63 12.17
N GLN A 199 5.40 18.01 12.35
CA GLN A 199 6.44 17.88 11.31
C GLN A 199 6.54 16.47 10.73
N GLU A 200 6.26 15.44 11.52
CA GLU A 200 6.27 14.04 11.08
C GLU A 200 5.18 13.71 10.05
N THR A 201 4.12 14.53 9.99
CA THR A 201 3.02 14.42 9.02
C THR A 201 3.22 15.31 7.78
N GLU A 202 4.28 16.12 7.72
CA GLU A 202 4.58 17.01 6.59
C GLU A 202 4.74 16.25 5.27
N PHE A 203 5.32 15.05 5.33
CA PHE A 203 5.37 14.13 4.20
C PHE A 203 3.95 13.72 3.75
N MET A 204 3.09 13.35 4.69
CA MET A 204 1.70 12.98 4.43
C MET A 204 0.94 14.14 3.81
N THR A 205 1.13 15.37 4.29
CA THR A 205 0.56 16.58 3.70
C THR A 205 1.08 16.81 2.27
N THR A 206 2.37 16.59 2.04
CA THR A 206 3.00 16.76 0.72
C THR A 206 2.46 15.75 -0.28
N PHE A 207 2.38 14.48 0.10
CA PHE A 207 1.75 13.42 -0.68
C PHE A 207 0.27 13.72 -0.94
N THR A 208 -0.46 14.14 0.09
CA THR A 208 -1.88 14.52 0.04
C THR A 208 -2.13 15.65 -0.96
N ARG A 209 -1.34 16.73 -0.89
CA ARG A 209 -1.37 17.85 -1.85
C ARG A 209 -0.98 17.42 -3.26
N HIS A 210 -0.03 16.51 -3.41
CA HIS A 210 0.36 15.98 -4.72
C HIS A 210 -0.78 15.19 -5.36
N MET A 211 -1.41 14.29 -4.59
CA MET A 211 -2.59 13.54 -5.03
C MET A 211 -3.76 14.45 -5.37
N GLU A 212 -4.04 15.47 -4.55
CA GLU A 212 -5.04 16.48 -4.85
C GLU A 212 -4.76 17.21 -6.18
N ARG A 213 -3.49 17.57 -6.44
CA ARG A 213 -3.09 18.18 -7.73
C ARG A 213 -3.30 17.24 -8.92
N LEU A 214 -2.97 15.95 -8.77
CA LEU A 214 -3.19 14.95 -9.83
C LEU A 214 -4.68 14.74 -10.11
N LEU A 215 -5.51 14.69 -9.07
CA LEU A 215 -6.97 14.61 -9.17
C LEU A 215 -7.57 15.86 -9.85
N LYS A 216 -7.20 17.06 -9.41
CA LYS A 216 -7.65 18.34 -10.01
C LYS A 216 -7.28 18.47 -11.49
N ARG A 217 -6.19 17.84 -11.91
CA ARG A 217 -5.72 17.84 -13.31
C ARG A 217 -6.30 16.71 -14.16
N ASN A 218 -7.19 15.86 -13.62
CA ASN A 218 -7.69 14.64 -14.29
C ASN A 218 -6.56 13.72 -14.80
N LEU A 219 -5.41 13.72 -14.14
CA LEU A 219 -4.24 12.90 -14.54
C LEU A 219 -4.27 11.49 -13.93
N LEU A 220 -5.27 11.21 -13.10
CA LEU A 220 -5.55 9.86 -12.63
C LEU A 220 -6.64 9.27 -13.52
N PRO A 221 -6.46 8.05 -14.06
CA PRO A 221 -7.50 7.43 -14.86
C PRO A 221 -8.78 7.33 -14.01
N PRO A 222 -9.96 7.65 -14.58
CA PRO A 222 -11.21 7.38 -13.88
C PRO A 222 -11.23 5.90 -13.50
N PRO A 223 -11.76 5.52 -12.32
CA PRO A 223 -11.98 4.11 -12.02
C PRO A 223 -12.76 3.52 -13.18
N GLY A 224 -12.13 2.59 -13.89
CA GLY A 224 -12.68 2.06 -15.11
C GLY A 224 -14.06 1.53 -14.82
N HIS A 225 -15.08 2.09 -15.46
CA HIS A 225 -16.28 1.33 -15.73
C HIS A 225 -15.81 0.15 -16.57
N SER A 226 -15.53 -0.98 -15.92
CA SER A 226 -15.58 -2.26 -16.57
C SER A 226 -16.99 -2.36 -17.13
N GLN A 227 -17.13 -1.98 -18.41
CA GLN A 227 -18.23 -2.44 -19.21
C GLN A 227 -18.10 -3.96 -19.20
N ILE A 228 -18.84 -4.59 -18.27
CA ILE A 228 -19.23 -5.98 -18.40
C ILE A 228 -20.10 -5.99 -19.64
N LYS A 229 -19.46 -6.13 -20.81
CA LYS A 229 -20.15 -6.58 -22.01
C LYS A 229 -20.54 -8.01 -21.73
N GLU A 230 -21.84 -8.24 -21.61
CA GLU A 230 -22.43 -9.57 -21.67
C GLU A 230 -21.96 -10.25 -22.96
N ALA A 231 -20.95 -11.10 -22.85
CA ALA A 231 -20.63 -12.09 -23.87
C ALA A 231 -21.44 -13.34 -23.56
N THR A 232 -22.75 -13.26 -23.81
CA THR A 232 -23.60 -14.43 -23.93
C THR A 232 -23.40 -15.02 -25.32
N THR A 233 -22.94 -16.28 -25.32
CA THR A 233 -23.16 -17.28 -26.37
C THR A 233 -22.35 -17.13 -27.68
N LYS A 234 -21.18 -17.78 -27.72
CA LYS A 234 -20.77 -18.78 -28.74
C LYS A 234 -19.25 -18.96 -28.71
N GLU A 235 -18.76 -19.91 -27.92
CA GLU A 235 -17.48 -20.57 -28.21
C GLU A 235 -17.40 -21.91 -27.47
N ALA A 236 -18.34 -22.80 -27.80
CA ALA A 236 -18.19 -24.23 -27.61
C ALA A 236 -17.76 -24.85 -28.95
N SER A 237 -16.52 -24.63 -29.38
CA SER A 237 -15.83 -25.42 -30.43
C SER A 237 -14.46 -24.84 -30.83
N ALA A 238 -13.51 -24.68 -29.89
CA ALA A 238 -12.13 -24.33 -30.27
C ALA A 238 -11.08 -24.79 -29.26
N THR A 239 -11.30 -25.93 -28.59
CA THR A 239 -10.36 -26.47 -27.60
C THR A 239 -9.79 -27.79 -28.11
N GLN A 240 -8.95 -27.76 -29.16
CA GLN A 240 -8.12 -28.94 -29.49
C GLN A 240 -6.89 -28.73 -30.40
N SER A 241 -6.52 -27.53 -30.87
CA SER A 241 -5.42 -27.39 -31.85
C SER A 241 -4.18 -26.59 -31.43
N THR A 242 -4.12 -25.97 -30.25
CA THR A 242 -3.00 -25.08 -29.87
C THR A 242 -1.94 -25.66 -28.92
N GLN A 243 -2.07 -26.91 -28.47
CA GLN A 243 -1.14 -27.51 -27.50
C GLN A 243 0.19 -28.04 -28.08
N LYS A 244 0.53 -27.80 -29.35
CA LYS A 244 1.72 -28.40 -30.00
C LYS A 244 2.85 -27.44 -30.46
N VAL A 245 2.82 -26.15 -30.11
CA VAL A 245 3.83 -25.18 -30.62
C VAL A 245 4.74 -24.56 -29.55
N TRP A 246 4.51 -24.76 -28.25
CA TRP A 246 5.32 -24.13 -27.19
C TRP A 246 6.42 -25.03 -26.59
N LYS A 247 7.16 -25.75 -27.43
CA LYS A 247 8.42 -26.41 -27.04
C LYS A 247 9.51 -26.08 -28.04
N LYS A 248 10.06 -24.86 -27.95
CA LYS A 248 11.44 -24.53 -28.39
C LYS A 248 11.80 -23.10 -27.96
N GLY A 249 12.82 -22.99 -27.10
CA GLY A 249 13.62 -21.78 -26.90
C GLY A 249 13.02 -20.70 -26.02
N VAL A 250 13.09 -20.86 -24.70
CA VAL A 250 13.12 -19.71 -23.77
C VAL A 250 14.58 -19.53 -23.36
N PRO A 251 15.19 -18.33 -23.53
CA PRO A 251 16.53 -18.07 -23.04
C PRO A 251 16.54 -18.13 -21.50
N GLU A 252 17.61 -18.70 -20.93
CA GLU A 252 17.86 -18.70 -19.49
C GLU A 252 17.72 -17.27 -18.93
N ALA A 253 16.87 -17.12 -17.92
CA ALA A 253 16.75 -15.88 -17.18
C ALA A 253 17.97 -15.74 -16.25
N ASP A 254 18.55 -14.53 -16.22
CA ASP A 254 19.61 -14.16 -15.26
C ASP A 254 19.24 -14.59 -13.83
N PRO A 255 20.18 -15.14 -13.05
CA PRO A 255 19.92 -15.51 -11.67
C PRO A 255 19.58 -14.24 -10.86
N ARG A 256 18.34 -14.18 -10.34
CA ARG A 256 17.90 -13.08 -9.48
C ARG A 256 18.55 -13.21 -8.10
N PRO A 257 18.93 -12.09 -7.46
CA PRO A 257 19.44 -12.11 -6.10
C PRO A 257 18.40 -12.68 -5.14
N THR A 258 18.85 -13.51 -4.21
CA THR A 258 18.02 -14.10 -3.17
C THR A 258 17.79 -13.12 -2.02
N PRO A 259 16.76 -13.31 -1.17
CA PRO A 259 16.57 -12.47 0.01
C PRO A 259 17.77 -12.40 0.97
N LYS A 260 18.66 -13.40 0.94
CA LYS A 260 19.93 -13.39 1.72
C LYS A 260 20.93 -12.37 1.19
N ASP A 261 20.94 -12.14 -0.12
CA ASP A 261 21.83 -11.19 -0.79
C ASP A 261 21.41 -9.72 -0.51
N LEU A 262 20.16 -9.50 -0.09
CA LEU A 262 19.60 -8.18 0.24
C LEU A 262 20.10 -7.58 1.57
N LEU A 263 20.75 -8.39 2.42
CA LEU A 263 21.27 -7.99 3.73
C LEU A 263 22.79 -7.80 3.74
N ALA A 264 23.49 -8.17 2.66
CA ALA A 264 24.93 -8.10 2.55
C ALA A 264 25.35 -6.95 1.61
N GLY A 265 25.61 -5.77 2.17
CA GLY A 265 26.32 -4.67 1.52
C GLY A 265 26.57 -3.59 2.56
N SER A 266 27.77 -3.08 2.82
CA SER A 266 29.04 -3.10 2.11
C SER A 266 30.17 -2.97 3.13
N ALA A 267 31.03 -3.98 3.30
CA ALA A 267 32.33 -3.82 3.94
C ALA A 267 33.35 -3.72 2.81
N SER A 268 33.72 -2.50 2.43
CA SER A 268 34.87 -2.26 1.57
C SER A 268 36.13 -2.63 2.33
N GLU A 269 36.89 -3.57 1.79
CA GLU A 269 38.26 -3.88 2.17
C GLU A 269 39.11 -2.60 2.12
N SER A 270 39.68 -2.20 3.26
CA SER A 270 40.85 -1.33 3.31
C SER A 270 42.00 -2.12 3.94
N THR A 271 42.78 -2.77 3.09
CA THR A 271 44.13 -3.23 3.41
C THR A 271 45.08 -2.68 2.35
N LYS A 272 46.27 -2.29 2.83
CA LYS A 272 47.41 -1.58 2.17
C LYS A 272 47.30 -0.06 2.30
N GLU A 273 48.20 0.67 2.96
CA GLU A 273 49.58 0.42 3.46
C GLU A 273 49.74 0.91 4.90
#